data_AF-A0A947HDQ1-F1
#
_entry.id   AF-A0A947HDQ1-F1
#
_cell.length_a   1.000
_cell.length_b   1.000
_cell.length_c   1.000
_cell.angle_alpha   90.00
_cell.angle_beta   90.00
_cell.angle_gamma   90.00
#
_symmetry.space_group_name_H-M   'P 1'
#
loop_
_entity.id
_entity.type
_entity.pdbx_description
1 polymer ?
#
loop_
_entity_poly.entity_id
_entity_poly.type
_entity_poly.pdbx_seq_one_letter_code
_entity_poly.pdbx_strand_id
1 'polypeptide(L)'
;MAFLKLFFQFSKHAPVVCLTGLLLLFTSSTQPVGACDCVKISSVKANMHTLQTMVETYFVDHKRVPASGRILEFQARHDPNPYWKNILNPFTSREGYLQAWGDYHLYNESLLADQYAEILGIRFMISDTGLPESTRGLALYLAVSKQKYLIYGVDQTGQWVIDKGKPFVLSNS
;
A
#
# COMPACT_ATOMS: atom_id res chain seq x y z
N MET A 1 56.23 -23.68 -11.56
CA MET A 1 56.03 -23.53 -13.03
C MET A 1 55.12 -24.64 -13.60
N ALA A 2 53.97 -24.91 -12.96
CA ALA A 2 53.04 -25.96 -13.42
C ALA A 2 51.60 -25.45 -13.67
N PHE A 3 51.29 -24.22 -13.25
CA PHE A 3 49.94 -23.65 -13.36
C PHE A 3 49.63 -23.02 -14.73
N LEU A 4 50.63 -22.80 -15.59
CA LEU A 4 50.41 -22.18 -16.91
C LEU A 4 50.05 -23.17 -18.03
N LYS A 5 50.19 -24.49 -17.82
CA LYS A 5 49.88 -25.50 -18.85
C LYS A 5 48.40 -25.88 -18.92
N LEU A 6 47.59 -25.53 -17.93
CA LEU A 6 46.15 -25.84 -17.91
C LEU A 6 45.29 -24.87 -18.73
N PHE A 7 45.85 -23.73 -19.18
CA PHE A 7 45.08 -22.72 -19.92
C PHE A 7 45.02 -22.96 -21.44
N PHE A 8 45.91 -23.79 -22.01
CA PHE A 8 46.00 -23.95 -23.47
C PHE A 8 45.26 -25.15 -24.06
N GLN A 9 44.63 -26.00 -23.23
CA GLN A 9 43.96 -27.21 -23.71
C GLN A 9 42.46 -27.03 -24.02
N PHE A 10 41.91 -25.81 -23.88
CA PHE A 10 40.51 -25.49 -24.22
C PHE A 10 40.35 -24.68 -25.53
N SER A 11 41.33 -24.76 -26.44
CA SER A 11 41.40 -23.93 -27.65
C SER A 11 40.32 -24.23 -28.72
N LYS A 12 39.50 -25.28 -28.58
CA LYS A 12 38.45 -25.60 -29.57
C LYS A 12 37.03 -25.15 -29.18
N HIS A 13 36.82 -24.70 -27.94
CA HIS A 13 35.52 -24.20 -27.45
C HIS A 13 35.60 -22.77 -26.89
N ALA A 14 36.78 -22.14 -26.95
CA ALA A 14 37.04 -20.78 -26.49
C ALA A 14 36.05 -19.70 -26.97
N PRO A 15 35.55 -19.68 -28.23
CA PRO A 15 34.63 -18.62 -28.64
C PRO A 15 33.23 -18.77 -28.00
N VAL A 16 32.78 -19.98 -27.68
CA VAL A 16 31.44 -20.24 -27.12
C VAL A 16 31.36 -19.85 -25.64
N VAL A 17 32.44 -20.08 -24.90
CA VAL A 17 32.54 -19.69 -23.48
C VAL A 17 32.66 -18.16 -23.35
N CYS A 18 33.33 -17.50 -24.29
CA CYS A 18 33.44 -16.05 -24.30
C CYS A 18 32.11 -15.36 -24.62
N LEU A 19 31.32 -15.92 -25.56
CA LEU A 19 30.02 -15.37 -25.94
C LEU A 19 28.96 -15.51 -24.83
N THR A 20 28.94 -16.65 -24.13
CA THR A 20 28.00 -16.90 -23.03
C THR A 20 28.32 -16.07 -21.78
N GLY A 21 29.62 -15.87 -21.47
CA GLY A 21 30.05 -14.94 -20.41
C GLY A 21 29.67 -13.48 -20.67
N LEU A 22 29.77 -13.04 -21.93
CA LEU A 22 29.36 -11.69 -22.33
C LEU A 22 27.83 -11.51 -22.27
N LEU A 23 27.05 -12.52 -22.69
CA LEU A 23 25.58 -12.46 -22.65
C LEU A 23 25.03 -12.35 -21.22
N LEU A 24 25.60 -13.08 -20.27
CA LEU A 24 25.19 -13.04 -18.85
C LEU A 24 25.46 -11.69 -18.18
N LEU A 25 26.45 -10.93 -18.66
CA LEU A 25 26.73 -9.57 -18.19
C LEU A 25 25.72 -8.54 -18.72
N PHE A 26 25.10 -8.79 -19.89
CA PHE A 26 24.05 -7.91 -20.44
C PHE A 26 22.64 -8.25 -19.94
N THR A 27 22.36 -9.49 -19.55
CA THR A 27 21.03 -9.88 -19.04
C THR A 27 20.83 -9.61 -17.55
N SER A 28 21.88 -9.27 -16.80
CA SER A 28 21.81 -9.09 -15.33
C SER A 28 21.55 -7.65 -14.88
N SER A 29 21.58 -6.64 -15.76
CA SER A 29 21.55 -5.22 -15.36
C SER A 29 20.22 -4.50 -15.57
N THR A 30 19.17 -5.18 -16.04
CA THR A 30 17.84 -4.56 -16.26
C THR A 30 16.77 -5.24 -15.42
N GLN A 31 16.95 -5.29 -14.11
CA GLN A 31 15.77 -5.43 -13.25
C GLN A 31 14.96 -4.13 -13.41
N PRO A 32 13.71 -4.20 -13.90
CA PRO A 32 12.88 -3.02 -14.06
C PRO A 32 12.68 -2.42 -12.67
N VAL A 33 13.30 -1.27 -12.42
CA VAL A 33 13.24 -0.53 -11.16
C VAL A 33 11.78 -0.28 -10.73
N GLY A 34 10.82 -0.29 -11.66
CA GLY A 34 9.39 -0.17 -11.38
C GLY A 34 8.65 -1.44 -10.93
N ALA A 35 9.18 -2.65 -11.15
CA ALA A 35 8.43 -3.88 -10.83
C ALA A 35 8.30 -4.15 -9.32
N CYS A 36 9.31 -3.76 -8.53
CA CYS A 36 9.29 -3.92 -7.06
C CYS A 36 8.19 -3.04 -6.41
N ASP A 37 8.00 -1.83 -6.94
CA ASP A 37 7.02 -0.88 -6.41
C ASP A 37 5.58 -1.33 -6.71
N CYS A 38 5.33 -1.90 -7.89
CA CYS A 38 4.03 -2.44 -8.25
C CYS A 38 3.55 -3.54 -7.27
N VAL A 39 4.47 -4.39 -6.80
CA VAL A 39 4.15 -5.44 -5.82
C VAL A 39 3.74 -4.83 -4.48
N LYS A 40 4.51 -3.86 -3.96
CA LYS A 40 4.19 -3.20 -2.69
C LYS A 40 2.90 -2.38 -2.78
N ILE A 41 2.64 -1.70 -3.89
CA ILE A 41 1.37 -1.01 -4.14
C ILE A 41 0.20 -2.00 -4.13
N SER A 42 0.37 -3.17 -4.73
CA SER A 42 -0.64 -4.24 -4.68
C SER A 42 -0.92 -4.71 -3.25
N SER A 43 0.11 -4.78 -2.40
CA SER A 43 -0.05 -5.06 -0.97
C SER A 43 -0.81 -3.95 -0.23
N VAL A 44 -0.57 -2.67 -0.55
CA VAL A 44 -1.38 -1.56 0.00
C VAL A 44 -2.85 -1.72 -0.40
N LYS A 45 -3.14 -2.05 -1.67
CA LYS A 45 -4.53 -2.31 -2.12
C LYS A 45 -5.16 -3.49 -1.38
N ALA A 46 -4.40 -4.56 -1.13
CA ALA A 46 -4.88 -5.69 -0.33
C ALA A 46 -5.18 -5.28 1.13
N ASN A 47 -4.35 -4.43 1.72
CA ASN A 47 -4.59 -3.86 3.05
C ASN A 47 -5.87 -3.00 3.08
N MET A 48 -6.13 -2.21 2.04
CA MET A 48 -7.35 -1.42 1.92
C MET A 48 -8.60 -2.32 1.90
N HIS A 49 -8.60 -3.41 1.13
CA HIS A 49 -9.70 -4.38 1.12
C HIS A 49 -9.86 -5.14 2.44
N THR A 50 -8.74 -5.45 3.11
CA THR A 50 -8.77 -6.06 4.45
C THR A 50 -9.46 -5.12 5.44
N LEU A 51 -9.12 -3.83 5.42
CA LEU A 51 -9.76 -2.81 6.24
C LEU A 51 -11.24 -2.62 5.88
N GLN A 52 -11.58 -2.65 4.59
CA GLN A 52 -12.97 -2.61 4.11
C GLN A 52 -13.80 -3.74 4.70
N THR A 53 -13.29 -4.97 4.64
CA THR A 53 -13.95 -6.15 5.19
C THR A 53 -14.22 -5.99 6.69
N MET A 54 -13.26 -5.47 7.46
CA MET A 54 -13.45 -5.22 8.89
C MET A 54 -14.53 -4.16 9.16
N VAL A 55 -14.54 -3.07 8.39
CA VAL A 55 -15.56 -2.01 8.49
C VAL A 55 -16.95 -2.55 8.14
N GLU A 56 -17.05 -3.39 7.10
CA GLU A 56 -18.31 -3.99 6.66
C GLU A 56 -18.86 -4.97 7.69
N THR A 57 -18.02 -5.82 8.29
CA THR A 57 -18.42 -6.68 9.40
C THR A 57 -18.96 -5.84 10.56
N TYR A 58 -18.23 -4.80 10.97
CA TYR A 58 -18.71 -3.88 12.02
C TYR A 58 -20.08 -3.27 11.66
N PHE A 59 -20.26 -2.85 10.41
CA PHE A 59 -21.49 -2.25 9.92
C PHE A 59 -22.68 -3.23 9.97
N VAL A 60 -22.46 -4.49 9.61
CA VAL A 60 -23.50 -5.53 9.67
C VAL A 60 -24.04 -5.68 11.10
N ASP A 61 -23.16 -5.67 12.09
CA ASP A 61 -23.53 -5.86 13.49
C ASP A 61 -24.15 -4.60 14.11
N HIS A 62 -23.60 -3.43 13.82
CA HIS A 62 -23.95 -2.18 14.51
C HIS A 62 -24.91 -1.28 13.73
N LYS A 63 -25.18 -1.59 12.45
CA LYS A 63 -25.97 -0.78 11.51
C LYS A 63 -25.46 0.66 11.35
N ARG A 64 -24.17 0.87 11.60
CA ARG A 64 -23.46 2.15 11.45
C ARG A 64 -21.97 1.91 11.19
N VAL A 65 -21.32 2.84 10.52
CA VAL A 65 -19.85 2.80 10.35
C VAL A 65 -19.16 3.20 11.67
N PRO A 66 -17.95 2.70 11.95
CA PRO A 66 -17.21 3.08 13.14
C PRO A 66 -16.76 4.55 13.04
N ALA A 67 -16.86 5.32 14.12
CA ALA A 67 -16.50 6.75 14.08
C ALA A 67 -14.99 6.98 13.91
N SER A 68 -14.16 6.00 14.25
CA SER A 68 -12.71 6.02 14.06
C SER A 68 -12.16 4.61 13.90
N GLY A 69 -10.96 4.51 13.36
CA GLY A 69 -10.19 3.28 13.26
C GLY A 69 -9.97 2.64 14.63
N ARG A 70 -9.65 3.42 15.67
CA ARG A 70 -9.47 2.88 17.03
C ARG A 70 -10.71 2.18 17.58
N ILE A 71 -11.90 2.71 17.31
CA ILE A 71 -13.16 2.07 17.73
C ILE A 71 -13.33 0.75 16.98
N LEU A 72 -13.06 0.74 15.67
CA LEU A 72 -13.08 -0.48 14.86
C LEU A 72 -12.12 -1.53 15.42
N GLU A 73 -10.86 -1.18 15.66
CA GLU A 73 -9.86 -2.11 16.20
C GLU A 73 -10.28 -2.68 17.55
N PHE A 74 -10.71 -1.82 18.47
CA PHE A 74 -11.16 -2.25 19.79
C PHE A 74 -12.32 -3.26 19.67
N GLN A 75 -13.34 -2.95 18.89
CA GLN A 75 -14.52 -3.79 18.74
C GLN A 75 -14.19 -5.10 18.01
N ALA A 76 -13.44 -5.05 16.92
CA ALA A 76 -13.04 -6.22 16.14
C ALA A 76 -12.18 -7.23 16.92
N ARG A 77 -11.43 -6.77 17.93
CA ARG A 77 -10.60 -7.63 18.79
C ARG A 77 -11.37 -8.25 19.95
N HIS A 78 -12.41 -7.57 20.45
CA HIS A 78 -13.16 -7.98 21.65
C HIS A 78 -14.55 -8.54 21.35
N ASP A 79 -14.93 -8.65 20.07
CA ASP A 79 -16.12 -9.38 19.65
C ASP A 79 -16.06 -10.86 20.09
N PRO A 80 -17.18 -11.51 20.46
CA PRO A 80 -17.20 -12.95 20.73
C PRO A 80 -16.61 -13.80 19.59
N ASN A 81 -16.68 -13.33 18.35
CA ASN A 81 -16.02 -13.89 17.18
C ASN A 81 -15.06 -12.85 16.58
N PRO A 82 -13.83 -12.70 17.12
CA PRO A 82 -12.91 -11.66 16.68
C PRO A 82 -12.63 -11.72 15.17
N TYR A 83 -12.89 -10.62 14.49
CA TYR A 83 -12.66 -10.48 13.05
C TYR A 83 -11.50 -9.54 12.72
N TRP A 84 -10.76 -9.11 13.74
CA TRP A 84 -9.54 -8.32 13.55
C TRP A 84 -8.50 -9.06 12.71
N LYS A 85 -7.92 -8.35 11.73
CA LYS A 85 -6.80 -8.82 10.93
C LYS A 85 -5.64 -7.84 11.05
N ASN A 86 -4.44 -8.37 11.28
CA ASN A 86 -3.24 -7.55 11.26
C ASN A 86 -2.98 -7.04 9.83
N ILE A 87 -2.71 -5.74 9.73
CA ILE A 87 -2.35 -5.06 8.50
C ILE A 87 -0.86 -4.73 8.59
N LEU A 88 -0.09 -5.07 7.55
CA LEU A 88 1.36 -4.86 7.47
C LEU A 88 1.67 -3.79 6.42
N ASN A 89 2.51 -2.82 6.77
CA ASN A 89 3.01 -1.83 5.83
C ASN A 89 4.07 -2.47 4.90
N PRO A 90 3.86 -2.54 3.58
CA PRO A 90 4.77 -3.23 2.67
C PRO A 90 6.09 -2.48 2.42
N PHE A 91 6.21 -1.23 2.87
CA PHE A 91 7.42 -0.42 2.71
C PHE A 91 8.28 -0.38 3.97
N THR A 92 7.69 -0.53 5.15
CA THR A 92 8.41 -0.46 6.44
C THR A 92 8.41 -1.79 7.20
N SER A 93 7.63 -2.78 6.77
CA SER A 93 7.39 -4.05 7.45
C SER A 93 6.88 -3.89 8.89
N ARG A 94 6.26 -2.75 9.20
CA ARG A 94 5.64 -2.46 10.48
C ARG A 94 4.14 -2.75 10.42
N GLU A 95 3.54 -3.08 11.56
CA GLU A 95 2.11 -3.39 11.67
C GLU A 95 1.40 -2.47 12.67
N GLY A 96 0.08 -2.39 12.55
CA GLY A 96 -0.78 -1.69 13.52
C GLY A 96 -1.11 -0.24 13.17
N TYR A 97 -1.82 0.40 14.11
CA TYR A 97 -2.37 1.74 13.96
C TYR A 97 -1.26 2.80 13.85
N LEU A 98 -1.39 3.70 12.87
CA LEU A 98 -0.39 4.69 12.41
C LEU A 98 0.90 4.11 11.81
N GLN A 99 1.03 2.79 11.69
CA GLN A 99 2.21 2.15 11.10
C GLN A 99 1.90 1.48 9.77
N ALA A 100 0.73 0.85 9.65
CA ALA A 100 0.26 0.18 8.43
C ALA A 100 -1.13 0.64 7.98
N TRP A 101 -1.90 1.22 8.89
CA TRP A 101 -3.21 1.80 8.61
C TRP A 101 -3.51 2.90 9.64
N GLY A 102 -4.47 3.76 9.38
CA GLY A 102 -4.82 4.82 10.34
C GLY A 102 -6.06 5.61 9.94
N ASP A 103 -6.44 6.55 10.79
CA ASP A 103 -7.51 7.49 10.49
C ASP A 103 -7.02 8.65 9.62
N TYR A 104 -7.73 8.96 8.54
CA TYR A 104 -7.36 9.99 7.58
C TYR A 104 -7.31 11.40 8.19
N HIS A 105 -8.24 11.71 9.10
CA HIS A 105 -8.36 13.04 9.72
C HIS A 105 -7.12 13.46 10.54
N LEU A 106 -6.26 12.50 10.91
CA LEU A 106 -5.01 12.79 11.63
C LEU A 106 -3.92 13.41 10.75
N TYR A 107 -4.05 13.31 9.42
CA TYR A 107 -3.04 13.75 8.47
C TYR A 107 -3.49 14.95 7.63
N ASN A 108 -4.74 15.38 7.82
CA ASN A 108 -5.27 16.53 7.14
C ASN A 108 -6.03 17.42 8.14
N GLU A 109 -5.28 18.28 8.83
CA GLU A 109 -5.84 19.26 9.77
C GLU A 109 -6.82 20.23 9.08
N SER A 110 -6.67 20.47 7.77
CA SER A 110 -7.58 21.34 7.01
C SER A 110 -8.96 20.70 6.77
N LEU A 111 -9.07 19.38 6.81
CA LEU A 111 -10.34 18.67 6.55
C LEU A 111 -11.32 18.73 7.74
N LEU A 112 -10.85 19.09 8.93
CA LEU A 112 -11.75 19.42 10.05
C LEU A 112 -12.46 20.75 9.82
N ALA A 113 -11.90 21.65 9.00
CA ALA A 113 -12.58 22.87 8.58
C ALA A 113 -13.60 22.60 7.46
N ASP A 114 -13.32 21.61 6.59
CA ASP A 114 -14.15 21.28 5.43
C ASP A 114 -15.15 20.12 5.66
N GLN A 115 -15.26 19.61 6.89
CA GLN A 115 -16.21 18.55 7.27
C GLN A 115 -17.70 18.93 7.02
N TYR A 116 -17.96 20.19 6.58
CA TYR A 116 -19.27 20.72 6.17
C TYR A 116 -19.41 20.98 4.67
N ALA A 117 -18.37 20.83 3.86
CA ALA A 117 -18.39 21.30 2.48
C ALA A 117 -19.01 20.27 1.51
N GLU A 118 -19.04 18.96 1.84
CA GLU A 118 -19.51 17.91 0.94
C GLU A 118 -20.69 17.08 1.48
N ILE A 119 -21.67 17.76 2.09
CA ILE A 119 -23.07 17.42 1.84
C ILE A 119 -23.52 18.05 0.49
N LEU A 120 -22.66 18.87 -0.17
CA LEU A 120 -23.00 19.82 -1.25
C LEU A 120 -22.35 19.57 -2.65
N GLY A 121 -21.75 18.40 -2.92
CA GLY A 121 -21.23 18.10 -4.27
C GLY A 121 -19.88 18.74 -4.62
N ILE A 122 -18.98 18.81 -3.65
CA ILE A 122 -17.61 19.30 -3.83
C ILE A 122 -16.71 18.15 -4.29
N ARG A 123 -15.76 18.43 -5.18
CA ARG A 123 -14.61 17.54 -5.41
C ARG A 123 -13.73 17.61 -4.17
N PHE A 124 -13.53 16.51 -3.44
CA PHE A 124 -12.36 16.40 -2.57
C PHE A 124 -11.11 16.76 -3.39
N MET A 125 -10.52 17.94 -3.13
CA MET A 125 -9.21 18.26 -3.66
C MET A 125 -8.23 17.40 -2.87
N ILE A 126 -7.98 16.20 -3.39
CA ILE A 126 -6.75 15.48 -3.11
C ILE A 126 -5.64 16.50 -3.40
N SER A 127 -5.00 16.98 -2.34
CA SER A 127 -3.92 17.94 -2.49
C SER A 127 -2.82 17.28 -3.30
N ASP A 128 -2.41 17.94 -4.39
CA ASP A 128 -1.26 17.52 -5.20
C ASP A 128 0.05 17.53 -4.38
N THR A 129 0.05 18.17 -3.21
CA THR A 129 1.22 18.29 -2.34
C THR A 129 1.65 16.97 -1.68
N GLY A 130 0.92 15.87 -1.87
CA GLY A 130 1.16 14.62 -1.17
C GLY A 130 0.84 14.71 0.32
N LEU A 131 0.85 13.56 0.99
CA LEU A 131 0.68 13.44 2.44
C LEU A 131 2.04 13.42 3.15
N PRO A 132 2.08 13.69 4.47
CA PRO A 132 3.31 13.61 5.26
C PRO A 132 4.03 12.26 5.11
N GLU A 133 5.35 12.22 5.24
CA GLU A 133 6.13 10.98 5.08
C GLU A 133 5.70 9.84 6.03
N SER A 134 5.11 10.19 7.18
CA SER A 134 4.56 9.22 8.13
C SER A 134 3.39 8.41 7.57
N THR A 135 2.81 8.82 6.44
CA THR A 135 1.68 8.14 5.79
C THR A 135 2.08 7.12 4.73
N ARG A 136 3.37 7.00 4.42
CA ARG A 136 3.87 6.12 3.37
C ARG A 136 3.45 4.67 3.60
N GLY A 137 2.78 4.08 2.61
CA GLY A 137 2.32 2.70 2.70
C GLY A 137 1.08 2.45 3.54
N LEU A 138 0.42 3.49 4.06
CA LEU A 138 -0.76 3.32 4.91
C LEU A 138 -2.02 3.06 4.09
N ALA A 139 -2.91 2.25 4.67
CA ALA A 139 -4.34 2.28 4.35
C ALA A 139 -5.07 3.27 5.30
N LEU A 140 -5.71 4.30 4.77
CA LEU A 140 -6.33 5.37 5.55
C LEU A 140 -7.84 5.25 5.54
N TYR A 141 -8.47 5.25 6.72
CA TYR A 141 -9.91 5.18 6.91
C TYR A 141 -10.52 6.57 7.17
N LEU A 142 -11.68 6.84 6.60
CA LEU A 142 -12.47 8.04 6.85
C LEU A 142 -13.96 7.69 7.00
N ALA A 143 -14.52 7.96 8.17
CA ALA A 143 -15.98 7.98 8.35
C ALA A 143 -16.54 9.31 7.79
N VAL A 144 -17.39 9.22 6.77
CA VAL A 144 -18.02 10.41 6.13
C VAL A 144 -19.37 10.72 6.79
N SER A 145 -20.15 9.70 7.09
CA SER A 145 -21.42 9.81 7.81
C SER A 145 -21.63 8.56 8.65
N LYS A 146 -22.77 8.42 9.35
CA LYS A 146 -23.11 7.16 10.07
C LYS A 146 -23.23 5.96 9.13
N GLN A 147 -23.43 6.18 7.84
CA GLN A 147 -23.68 5.13 6.85
C GLN A 147 -22.68 5.13 5.70
N LYS A 148 -21.72 6.06 5.65
CA LYS A 148 -20.79 6.18 4.52
C LYS A 148 -19.36 6.29 5.02
N TYR A 149 -18.45 5.55 4.39
CA TYR A 149 -17.03 5.61 4.66
C TYR A 149 -16.21 5.62 3.37
N LEU A 150 -14.95 6.05 3.47
CA LEU A 150 -13.95 5.98 2.41
C LEU A 150 -12.68 5.33 2.96
N ILE A 151 -11.99 4.55 2.13
CA ILE A 151 -10.67 3.99 2.41
C ILE A 151 -9.73 4.34 1.25
N TYR A 152 -8.58 4.90 1.61
CA TYR A 152 -7.54 5.30 0.66
C TYR A 152 -6.26 4.51 0.90
N GLY A 153 -5.40 4.44 -0.12
CA GLY A 153 -4.05 3.88 0.00
C GLY A 153 -3.01 4.93 -0.35
N VAL A 154 -1.88 4.88 0.34
CA VAL A 154 -0.73 5.77 0.11
C VAL A 154 0.49 4.95 -0.30
N ASP A 155 1.22 5.41 -1.31
CA ASP A 155 2.43 4.75 -1.80
C ASP A 155 3.68 5.10 -0.96
N GLN A 156 4.87 4.68 -1.42
CA GLN A 156 6.13 4.96 -0.74
C GLN A 156 6.55 6.43 -0.72
N THR A 157 5.99 7.25 -1.60
CA THR A 157 6.34 8.66 -1.73
C THR A 157 5.40 9.55 -0.91
N GLY A 158 4.32 8.99 -0.35
CA GLY A 158 3.27 9.76 0.32
C GLY A 158 2.17 10.20 -0.65
N GLN A 159 2.18 9.68 -1.88
CA GLN A 159 1.17 9.98 -2.89
C GLN A 159 0.05 8.94 -2.85
N TRP A 160 -1.11 9.33 -3.36
CA TRP A 160 -2.25 8.44 -3.44
C TRP A 160 -1.99 7.29 -4.40
N VAL A 161 -2.42 6.10 -4.02
CA VAL A 161 -2.42 4.97 -4.95
C VAL A 161 -3.35 5.29 -6.11
N ILE A 162 -2.80 5.34 -7.32
CA ILE A 162 -3.55 5.60 -8.55
C ILE A 162 -3.94 4.28 -9.23
N ASP A 163 -5.17 4.21 -9.72
CA ASP A 163 -5.64 3.16 -10.63
C ASP A 163 -6.28 3.82 -11.86
N LYS A 164 -5.76 3.50 -13.06
CA LYS A 164 -6.23 4.04 -14.35
C LYS A 164 -6.33 5.58 -14.39
N GLY A 165 -5.34 6.27 -13.83
CA GLY A 165 -5.26 7.73 -13.82
C GLY A 165 -6.17 8.42 -12.80
N LYS A 166 -6.82 7.67 -11.90
CA LYS A 166 -7.62 8.21 -10.80
C LYS A 166 -7.15 7.65 -9.46
N PRO A 167 -7.31 8.39 -8.35
CA PRO A 167 -7.10 7.85 -7.01
C PRO A 167 -7.95 6.59 -6.79
N PHE A 168 -7.32 5.52 -6.32
CA PHE A 168 -7.98 4.27 -5.97
C PHE A 168 -8.60 4.43 -4.57
N VAL A 169 -9.93 4.39 -4.52
CA VAL A 169 -10.72 4.61 -3.29
C VAL A 169 -11.71 3.48 -3.14
N LEU A 170 -11.85 2.94 -1.94
CA LEU A 170 -12.91 1.99 -1.59
C LEU A 170 -13.96 2.69 -0.72
N SER A 171 -15.22 2.33 -0.91
CA SER A 171 -16.35 2.86 -0.14
C SER A 171 -17.48 1.84 -0.12
N ASN A 172 -18.40 1.95 0.83
CA ASN A 172 -19.71 1.36 0.63
C ASN A 172 -20.51 2.26 -0.33
N SER A 173 -21.01 1.67 -1.41
CA SER A 173 -21.72 2.36 -2.50
C SER A 173 -22.91 3.19 -2.01
#